data_AF-A0AAE1TB64-F1
#
_entry.id   AF-A0AAE1TB64-F1
#
_cell.length_a   1.000
_cell.length_b   1.000
_cell.length_c   1.000
_cell.angle_alpha   90.00
_cell.angle_beta   90.00
_cell.angle_gamma   90.00
#
_symmetry.space_group_name_H-M   'P 1'
#
loop_
_entity.id
_entity.type
_entity.pdbx_description
1 polymer ?
#
loop_
_entity_poly.entity_id
_entity_poly.type
_entity_poly.pdbx_seq_one_letter_code
_entity_poly.pdbx_strand_id
1 'polypeptide(L)'
;MLDGQLDAVFSAIKRLGFTDINIVIGETGWPSRGDIGQTGVDLESAAEYNRKLIQHVTSGIGTPLMPNTTFETNIFALFNEDLKPGPTCERNFGLFDPNLTPVYDVGILKPDCVEIFGPGPLRKVGPANCMKYNRRDNTVPLQSLQQCSMRSGRKLSLTGGVLVPLPPRAAT
;
A
#
# COMPACT_ATOMS: atom_id res chain seq x y z
N MET A 1 -18.16 -4.32 -6.58
CA MET A 1 -18.60 -5.39 -5.64
C MET A 1 -18.80 -4.84 -4.24
N LEU A 2 -17.80 -4.14 -3.68
CA LEU A 2 -17.84 -3.58 -2.33
C LEU A 2 -19.08 -2.72 -2.06
N ASP A 3 -19.37 -1.76 -2.94
CA ASP A 3 -20.46 -0.79 -2.76
C ASP A 3 -21.82 -1.49 -2.59
N GLY A 4 -22.08 -2.52 -3.41
CA GLY A 4 -23.32 -3.28 -3.32
C GLY A 4 -23.48 -4.06 -2.01
N GLN A 5 -22.37 -4.53 -1.42
CA GLN A 5 -22.41 -5.22 -0.12
C GLN A 5 -22.69 -4.21 1.02
N LEU A 6 -22.05 -3.04 0.97
CA LEU A 6 -22.31 -1.95 1.91
C LEU A 6 -23.75 -1.44 1.81
N ASP A 7 -24.24 -1.23 0.58
CA ASP A 7 -25.62 -0.80 0.31
C ASP A 7 -26.66 -1.83 0.76
N ALA A 8 -26.35 -3.13 0.66
CA ALA A 8 -27.22 -4.18 1.17
C ALA A 8 -27.33 -4.13 2.70
N VAL A 9 -26.21 -3.98 3.41
CA VAL A 9 -26.19 -3.83 4.87
C VAL A 9 -26.92 -2.56 5.29
N PHE A 10 -26.65 -1.44 4.64
CA PHE A 10 -27.32 -0.17 4.89
C PHE A 10 -28.83 -0.28 4.69
N SER A 11 -29.27 -0.92 3.61
CA SER A 11 -30.70 -1.15 3.34
C SER A 11 -31.38 -1.99 4.43
N ALA A 12 -30.68 -3.01 4.95
CA ALA A 12 -31.19 -3.84 6.04
C ALA A 12 -31.32 -3.06 7.35
N ILE A 13 -30.30 -2.29 7.73
CA ILE A 13 -30.29 -1.42 8.92
C ILE A 13 -31.44 -0.40 8.85
N LYS A 14 -31.58 0.27 7.70
CA LYS A 14 -32.65 1.24 7.45
C LYS A 14 -34.04 0.62 7.56
N ARG A 15 -34.23 -0.60 7.07
CA ARG A 15 -35.51 -1.33 7.18
C ARG A 15 -35.89 -1.66 8.63
N LEU A 16 -34.91 -1.82 9.51
CA LEU A 16 -35.14 -2.03 10.95
C LEU A 16 -35.42 -0.72 11.72
N GLY A 17 -35.38 0.43 11.05
CA GLY A 17 -35.65 1.74 11.65
C GLY A 17 -34.44 2.41 12.30
N PHE A 18 -33.24 1.84 12.14
CA PHE A 18 -32.01 2.48 12.58
C PHE A 18 -31.46 3.35 11.45
N THR A 19 -31.28 4.65 11.70
CA THR A 19 -30.80 5.60 10.68
C THR A 19 -29.47 6.25 11.05
N ASP A 20 -28.98 6.04 12.28
CA ASP A 20 -27.80 6.71 12.85
C ASP A 20 -26.71 5.70 13.25
N ILE A 21 -26.53 4.66 12.43
CA ILE A 21 -25.50 3.64 12.65
C ILE A 21 -24.43 3.81 11.57
N ASN A 22 -23.20 4.04 12.02
CA ASN A 22 -22.03 4.08 11.14
C ASN A 22 -21.59 2.65 10.78
N ILE A 23 -21.23 2.45 9.52
CA ILE A 23 -20.73 1.18 9.01
C ILE A 23 -19.20 1.24 8.93
N VAL A 24 -18.54 0.21 9.47
CA VAL A 24 -17.10 -0.01 9.38
C VAL A 24 -16.86 -1.34 8.67
N ILE A 25 -15.93 -1.38 7.72
CA ILE A 25 -15.53 -2.61 7.05
C ILE A 25 -14.51 -3.32 7.95
N GLY A 26 -15.01 -4.34 8.67
CA GLY A 26 -14.19 -5.12 9.59
C GLY A 26 -13.08 -5.89 8.89
N GLU A 27 -13.36 -6.46 7.71
CA GLU A 27 -12.40 -7.23 6.92
C GLU A 27 -12.79 -7.18 5.43
N THR A 28 -11.80 -6.96 4.57
CA THR A 28 -11.96 -7.13 3.12
C THR A 28 -10.60 -7.34 2.46
N GLY A 29 -10.52 -8.18 1.43
CA GLY A 29 -9.25 -8.47 0.76
C GLY A 29 -9.42 -9.50 -0.34
N TRP A 30 -8.30 -9.83 -0.98
CA TRP A 30 -8.28 -10.79 -2.08
C TRP A 30 -7.06 -11.71 -1.99
N PRO A 31 -7.23 -13.03 -2.13
CA PRO A 31 -6.12 -13.97 -1.99
C PRO A 31 -5.21 -13.93 -3.22
N SER A 32 -3.90 -14.00 -2.96
CA SER A 32 -2.84 -13.96 -3.99
C SER A 32 -2.51 -15.30 -4.61
N ARG A 33 -2.97 -16.40 -4.00
CA ARG A 33 -2.72 -17.77 -4.47
C ARG A 33 -3.83 -18.70 -4.01
N GLY A 34 -4.36 -19.48 -4.94
CA GLY A 34 -5.46 -20.40 -4.72
C GLY A 34 -5.12 -21.84 -5.11
N ASP A 35 -6.11 -22.72 -4.97
CA ASP A 35 -6.05 -24.09 -5.49
C ASP A 35 -6.22 -24.12 -7.01
N ILE A 36 -5.79 -25.22 -7.63
CA ILE A 36 -5.94 -25.43 -9.07
C ILE A 36 -7.43 -25.36 -9.43
N GLY A 37 -7.79 -24.47 -10.36
CA GLY A 37 -9.17 -24.26 -10.81
C GLY A 37 -9.86 -23.03 -10.19
N GLN A 38 -9.23 -22.32 -9.25
CA GLN A 38 -9.75 -21.05 -8.74
C GLN A 38 -9.36 -19.89 -9.69
N THR A 39 -10.24 -19.56 -10.64
CA THR A 39 -10.03 -18.45 -11.57
C THR A 39 -10.06 -17.09 -10.84
N GLY A 40 -9.09 -16.23 -11.16
CA GLY A 40 -8.98 -14.89 -10.56
C GLY A 40 -8.34 -14.87 -9.18
N VAL A 41 -7.78 -15.99 -8.72
CA VAL A 41 -7.00 -16.06 -7.48
C VAL A 41 -5.51 -16.11 -7.82
N ASP A 42 -4.95 -14.93 -8.05
CA ASP A 42 -3.56 -14.72 -8.45
C ASP A 42 -3.02 -13.39 -7.93
N LEU A 43 -1.70 -13.20 -8.05
CA LEU A 43 -0.99 -12.02 -7.54
C LEU A 43 -1.47 -10.71 -8.16
N GLU A 44 -1.78 -10.70 -9.45
CA GLU A 44 -2.20 -9.50 -10.18
C GLU A 44 -3.60 -9.08 -9.74
N SER A 45 -4.53 -10.04 -9.69
CA SER A 45 -5.90 -9.83 -9.18
C SER A 45 -5.91 -9.32 -7.72
N ALA A 46 -5.06 -9.89 -6.86
CA ALA A 46 -4.96 -9.46 -5.46
C ALA A 46 -4.40 -8.03 -5.31
N ALA A 47 -3.34 -7.72 -6.05
CA ALA A 47 -2.75 -6.38 -6.06
C ALA A 47 -3.73 -5.33 -6.62
N GLU A 48 -4.45 -5.67 -7.69
CA GLU A 48 -5.45 -4.80 -8.30
C GLU A 48 -6.61 -4.52 -7.35
N TYR A 49 -7.17 -5.56 -6.72
CA TYR A 49 -8.26 -5.43 -5.77
C TYR A 49 -7.88 -4.50 -4.61
N ASN A 50 -6.77 -4.79 -3.93
CA ASN A 50 -6.35 -4.03 -2.76
C ASN A 50 -5.95 -2.59 -3.10
N ARG A 51 -5.32 -2.36 -4.27
CA ARG A 51 -4.99 -1.00 -4.73
C ARG A 51 -6.26 -0.20 -5.04
N LYS A 52 -7.22 -0.79 -5.76
CA LYS A 52 -8.50 -0.15 -6.08
C LYS A 52 -9.34 0.11 -4.83
N LEU A 53 -9.31 -0.81 -3.87
CA LEU A 53 -9.95 -0.64 -2.57
C LEU A 53 -9.42 0.61 -1.86
N ILE A 54 -8.09 0.73 -1.73
CA ILE A 54 -7.45 1.90 -1.09
C ILE A 54 -7.84 3.19 -1.83
N GLN A 55 -7.78 3.20 -3.16
CA GLN A 55 -8.16 4.36 -3.96
C GLN A 55 -9.64 4.74 -3.77
N HIS A 56 -10.54 3.75 -3.77
CA HIS A 56 -11.96 3.96 -3.60
C HIS A 56 -12.28 4.53 -2.20
N VAL A 57 -11.77 3.91 -1.15
CA VAL A 57 -12.01 4.34 0.24
C VAL A 57 -11.42 5.73 0.51
N THR A 58 -10.21 6.01 0.00
CA THR A 58 -9.56 7.32 0.20
C THR A 58 -10.14 8.42 -0.69
N SER A 59 -10.85 8.08 -1.78
CA SER A 59 -11.53 9.07 -2.63
C SER A 59 -12.68 9.81 -1.93
N GLY A 60 -13.29 9.19 -0.91
CA GLY A 60 -14.45 9.76 -0.21
C GLY A 60 -15.74 9.81 -1.02
N ILE A 61 -15.80 9.17 -2.20
CA ILE A 61 -17.02 9.11 -3.03
C ILE A 61 -18.17 8.41 -2.26
N GLY A 62 -17.83 7.41 -1.45
CA GLY A 62 -18.79 6.57 -0.75
C GLY A 62 -19.46 5.56 -1.69
N THR A 63 -20.71 5.22 -1.39
CA THR A 63 -21.50 4.25 -2.14
C THR A 63 -22.78 4.88 -2.69
N PRO A 64 -23.47 4.27 -3.66
CA PRO A 64 -24.72 4.82 -4.20
C PRO A 64 -25.79 5.14 -3.15
N LEU A 65 -25.96 4.34 -2.09
CA LEU A 65 -26.93 4.65 -1.02
C LEU A 65 -26.35 5.50 0.12
N MET A 66 -25.03 5.57 0.25
CA MET A 66 -24.32 6.41 1.22
C MET A 66 -23.26 7.26 0.51
N PRO A 67 -23.65 8.27 -0.29
CA PRO A 67 -22.71 9.11 -1.04
C PRO A 67 -21.93 10.03 -0.09
N ASN A 68 -20.73 10.44 -0.51
CA ASN A 68 -19.84 11.34 0.24
C ASN A 68 -19.49 10.85 1.65
N THR A 69 -19.52 9.52 1.85
CA THR A 69 -19.23 8.88 3.14
C THR A 69 -17.90 8.14 3.03
N THR A 70 -16.98 8.39 3.96
CA THR A 70 -15.74 7.63 4.10
C THR A 70 -15.95 6.44 5.03
N PHE A 71 -15.55 5.25 4.60
CA PHE A 71 -15.64 4.03 5.41
C PHE A 71 -14.29 3.70 6.03
N GLU A 72 -14.24 3.57 7.36
CA GLU A 72 -13.10 2.93 8.00
C GLU A 72 -13.01 1.49 7.52
N THR A 73 -11.83 1.09 7.02
CA THR A 73 -11.65 -0.16 6.27
C THR A 73 -10.38 -0.86 6.71
N ASN A 74 -10.53 -2.09 7.18
CA ASN A 74 -9.42 -2.97 7.52
C ASN A 74 -9.19 -4.00 6.41
N ILE A 75 -8.00 -3.96 5.81
CA ILE A 75 -7.60 -4.89 4.76
C ILE A 75 -7.22 -6.23 5.40
N PHE A 76 -7.88 -7.29 4.96
CA PHE A 76 -7.60 -8.66 5.34
C PHE A 76 -6.60 -9.28 4.34
N ALA A 77 -5.36 -9.60 4.71
CA ALA A 77 -4.75 -9.43 6.03
C ALA A 77 -3.32 -8.88 5.92
N LEU A 78 -2.70 -8.58 7.07
CA LEU A 78 -1.32 -8.11 7.06
C LEU A 78 -0.35 -9.22 6.60
N PHE A 79 -0.53 -10.45 7.08
CA PHE A 79 0.37 -11.57 6.80
C PHE A 79 -0.33 -12.74 6.15
N ASN A 80 0.43 -13.52 5.37
CA ASN A 80 0.02 -14.86 4.97
C ASN A 80 -0.02 -15.77 6.20
N GLU A 81 -1.16 -16.42 6.45
CA GLU A 81 -1.42 -17.24 7.63
C GLU A 81 -1.38 -18.73 7.26
N ASP A 82 -0.22 -19.36 7.41
CA ASP A 82 0.03 -20.76 7.00
C ASP A 82 -0.73 -21.81 7.80
N LEU A 83 -1.18 -21.46 9.01
CA LEU A 83 -1.97 -22.34 9.89
C LEU A 83 -3.49 -22.23 9.70
N LYS A 84 -4.00 -21.39 8.78
CA LYS A 84 -5.44 -21.33 8.54
C LYS A 84 -5.97 -22.66 7.98
N PRO A 85 -7.09 -23.18 8.53
CA PRO A 85 -7.77 -24.33 7.95
C PRO A 85 -8.44 -23.94 6.64
N GLY A 86 -8.75 -24.93 5.80
CA GLY A 86 -9.46 -24.72 4.54
C GLY A 86 -8.55 -24.68 3.30
N PRO A 87 -9.06 -24.15 2.18
CA PRO A 87 -8.39 -24.16 0.88
C PRO A 87 -7.12 -23.31 0.87
N THR A 88 -6.28 -23.49 -0.16
CA THR A 88 -5.00 -22.76 -0.26
C THR A 88 -5.21 -21.24 -0.23
N CYS A 89 -6.31 -20.72 -0.78
CA CYS A 89 -6.60 -19.28 -0.78
C CYS A 89 -6.64 -18.65 0.61
N GLU A 90 -7.17 -19.36 1.63
CA GLU A 90 -7.26 -18.85 3.00
C GLU A 90 -5.88 -18.43 3.55
N ARG A 91 -4.83 -19.17 3.17
CA ARG A 91 -3.47 -18.94 3.68
C ARG A 91 -2.72 -17.82 2.96
N ASN A 92 -3.34 -17.19 1.95
CA ASN A 92 -2.65 -16.34 0.99
C ASN A 92 -3.30 -14.94 0.80
N PHE A 93 -4.01 -14.44 1.82
CA PHE A 93 -4.59 -13.09 1.85
C PHE A 93 -3.61 -11.99 2.25
N GLY A 94 -2.40 -12.34 2.72
CA GLY A 94 -1.45 -11.40 3.27
C GLY A 94 -0.92 -10.40 2.26
N LEU A 95 -0.77 -9.14 2.69
CA LEU A 95 0.05 -8.15 2.00
C LEU A 95 1.55 -8.47 2.14
N PHE A 96 1.94 -9.17 3.21
CA PHE A 96 3.30 -9.59 3.50
C PHE A 96 3.39 -11.10 3.79
N ASP A 97 4.54 -11.68 3.51
CA ASP A 97 4.92 -12.97 4.08
C ASP A 97 5.29 -12.81 5.56
N PRO A 98 5.28 -13.90 6.36
CA PRO A 98 5.65 -13.86 7.79
C PRO A 98 7.07 -13.31 8.07
N ASN A 99 7.93 -13.30 7.04
CA ASN A 99 9.28 -12.73 7.12
C ASN A 99 9.34 -11.23 6.78
N LEU A 100 8.20 -10.53 6.72
CA LEU A 100 8.05 -9.11 6.38
C LEU A 100 8.35 -8.76 4.92
N THR A 101 8.52 -9.76 4.04
CA THR A 101 8.67 -9.52 2.61
C THR A 101 7.30 -9.17 2.04
N PRO A 102 7.14 -8.06 1.29
CA PRO A 102 5.88 -7.75 0.63
C PRO A 102 5.57 -8.82 -0.42
N VAL A 103 4.34 -9.31 -0.45
CA VAL A 103 3.87 -10.27 -1.47
C VAL A 103 3.67 -9.54 -2.80
N TYR A 104 3.12 -8.33 -2.74
CA TYR A 104 2.89 -7.41 -3.87
C TYR A 104 2.81 -5.96 -3.37
N ASP A 105 3.00 -4.99 -4.27
CA ASP A 105 2.93 -3.56 -3.93
C ASP A 105 1.53 -2.97 -4.18
N VAL A 106 0.92 -2.47 -3.11
CA VAL A 106 -0.39 -1.78 -3.12
C VAL A 106 -0.26 -0.25 -2.97
N GLY A 107 0.96 0.29 -2.93
CA GLY A 107 1.21 1.73 -2.82
C GLY A 107 1.25 2.26 -1.38
N ILE A 108 1.35 1.38 -0.38
CA ILE A 108 1.49 1.74 1.05
C ILE A 108 2.95 1.71 1.54
N LEU A 109 3.85 1.15 0.73
CA LEU A 109 5.27 1.08 1.06
C LEU A 109 5.91 2.46 0.90
N LYS A 110 6.84 2.80 1.79
CA LYS A 110 7.63 4.03 1.61
C LYS A 110 8.49 3.90 0.34
N PRO A 111 8.70 4.99 -0.41
CA PRO A 111 9.47 4.97 -1.66
C PRO A 111 10.88 4.39 -1.46
N ASP A 112 11.53 4.65 -0.31
CA ASP A 112 12.85 4.08 0.01
C ASP A 112 12.83 2.55 0.24
N CYS A 113 11.66 1.97 0.50
CA CYS A 113 11.46 0.52 0.63
C CYS A 113 11.20 -0.14 -0.73
N VAL A 114 10.77 0.60 -1.76
CA VAL A 114 10.46 0.08 -3.10
C VAL A 114 11.73 -0.23 -3.89
N GLU A 115 12.82 0.52 -3.67
CA GLU A 115 14.13 0.27 -4.32
C GLU A 115 14.77 -1.08 -3.91
N ILE A 116 14.33 -1.70 -2.82
CA ILE A 116 14.76 -3.06 -2.43
C ILE A 116 14.05 -4.14 -3.28
N PHE A 117 12.87 -3.81 -3.84
CA PHE A 117 11.95 -4.73 -4.51
C PHE A 117 11.57 -4.24 -5.92
N GLY A 118 12.58 -4.02 -6.79
CA GLY A 118 12.37 -3.58 -8.18
C GLY A 118 11.48 -4.50 -9.05
N PRO A 119 11.19 -4.13 -10.31
CA PRO A 119 10.15 -4.73 -11.16
C PRO A 119 10.59 -6.10 -11.74
N GLY A 120 10.76 -7.09 -10.87
CA GLY A 120 11.11 -8.46 -11.20
C GLY A 120 10.79 -9.40 -10.04
N PRO A 121 10.82 -10.73 -10.24
CA PRO A 121 10.53 -11.67 -9.17
C PRO A 121 11.45 -11.43 -7.96
N LEU A 122 10.82 -11.35 -6.78
CA LEU A 122 11.43 -10.91 -5.52
C LEU A 122 12.76 -11.63 -5.25
N ARG A 123 13.87 -10.89 -5.24
CA ARG A 123 15.15 -11.38 -4.74
C ARG A 123 15.12 -11.36 -3.21
N LYS A 124 15.43 -12.49 -2.58
CA LYS A 124 15.62 -12.59 -1.11
C LYS A 124 16.81 -11.69 -0.71
N VAL A 125 16.54 -10.53 -0.12
CA VAL A 125 17.59 -9.69 0.48
C VAL A 125 17.62 -9.96 1.97
N GLY A 126 18.78 -10.42 2.48
CA GLY A 126 19.01 -10.69 3.89
C GLY A 126 19.00 -9.43 4.77
N PRO A 127 19.12 -9.58 6.11
CA PRO A 127 18.78 -8.57 7.12
C PRO A 127 19.74 -7.35 7.19
N ALA A 128 20.59 -7.11 6.19
CA ALA A 128 21.65 -6.11 6.25
C ALA A 128 21.23 -4.69 5.82
N ASN A 129 20.05 -4.51 5.21
CA ASN A 129 19.68 -3.22 4.59
C ASN A 129 18.54 -2.44 5.27
N CYS A 130 18.12 -2.82 6.48
CA CYS A 130 17.28 -1.91 7.27
C CYS A 130 18.17 -0.76 7.79
N MET A 131 18.09 0.41 7.15
CA MET A 131 18.76 1.63 7.62
C MET A 131 18.47 1.85 9.11
N LYS A 132 19.52 1.87 9.94
CA LYS A 132 19.39 2.19 11.36
C LYS A 132 19.10 3.68 11.51
N TYR A 133 17.84 4.00 11.75
CA TYR A 133 17.41 5.32 12.20
C TYR A 133 17.88 5.55 13.64
N ASN A 134 18.77 6.53 13.87
CA ASN A 134 19.22 6.86 15.22
C ASN A 134 18.24 7.85 15.87
N ARG A 135 17.35 7.32 16.72
CA ARG A 135 16.24 8.06 17.36
C ARG A 135 16.70 9.19 18.30
N ARG A 136 17.97 9.24 18.72
CA ARG A 136 18.46 10.27 19.67
C ARG A 136 18.79 11.61 19.02
N ASP A 137 19.27 11.60 17.77
CA ASP A 137 19.85 12.80 17.16
C ASP A 137 19.10 13.26 15.90
N ASN A 138 17.96 12.63 15.60
CA ASN A 138 17.06 12.94 14.47
C ASN A 138 17.79 13.17 13.13
N THR A 139 18.91 12.45 12.91
CA THR A 139 19.82 12.67 11.80
C THR A 139 20.06 11.37 11.03
N VAL A 140 20.20 11.51 9.71
CA VAL A 140 20.70 10.46 8.81
C VAL A 140 22.17 10.75 8.49
N PRO A 141 23.07 9.75 8.49
CA PRO A 141 24.50 9.97 8.25
C PRO A 141 24.75 10.50 6.83
N LEU A 142 25.52 11.59 6.70
CA LEU A 142 25.85 12.30 5.46
C LEU A 142 26.42 11.44 4.32
N GLN A 143 26.89 10.23 4.59
CA GLN A 143 27.32 9.28 3.56
C GLN A 143 26.17 8.77 2.67
N SER A 144 24.91 8.89 3.11
CA SER A 144 23.74 8.49 2.31
C SER A 144 23.32 9.54 1.26
N LEU A 145 23.71 10.81 1.40
CA LEU A 145 23.38 11.86 0.43
C LEU A 145 24.29 11.84 -0.81
N GLN A 146 25.49 11.25 -0.70
CA GLN A 146 26.43 11.20 -1.82
C GLN A 146 26.05 10.17 -2.90
N GLN A 147 25.22 9.17 -2.58
CA GLN A 147 24.78 8.17 -3.57
C GLN A 147 23.61 8.69 -4.44
N CYS A 148 22.81 9.63 -3.94
CA CYS A 148 21.64 10.18 -4.65
C CYS A 148 22.03 11.20 -5.75
N SER A 149 23.24 11.76 -5.68
CA SER A 149 23.72 12.80 -6.60
C SER A 149 24.33 12.26 -7.91
N MET A 150 24.78 10.99 -7.96
CA MET A 150 25.46 10.47 -9.15
C MET A 150 24.53 9.99 -10.28
N ARG A 151 23.20 9.95 -10.10
CA ARG A 151 22.25 9.52 -11.14
C ARG A 151 21.54 10.63 -11.92
N SER A 152 21.72 11.91 -11.58
CA SER A 152 21.01 13.02 -12.25
C SER A 152 21.89 13.98 -13.06
N GLY A 153 23.21 13.80 -13.16
CA GLY A 153 24.05 14.59 -14.10
C GLY A 153 24.05 16.11 -13.91
N ARG A 154 23.61 16.65 -12.75
CA ARG A 154 23.67 18.09 -12.46
C ARG A 154 24.84 18.37 -11.52
N LYS A 155 25.85 19.10 -12.01
CA LYS A 155 26.93 19.64 -11.18
C LYS A 155 26.36 20.66 -10.21
N LEU A 156 26.54 20.44 -8.91
CA LEU A 156 26.33 21.45 -7.87
C LEU A 156 27.71 21.94 -7.42
N SER A 157 27.95 23.25 -7.54
CA SER A 157 29.11 23.92 -6.94
C SER A 157 28.66 24.60 -5.65
N LEU A 158 29.37 24.33 -4.56
CA LEU A 158 29.10 24.87 -3.23
C LEU A 158 29.83 26.20 -3.05
N THR A 159 29.08 27.28 -2.86
CA THR A 159 29.58 28.50 -2.19
C THR A 159 28.53 29.01 -1.21
N GLY A 160 28.91 29.12 0.07
CA GLY A 160 28.27 30.05 1.01
C GLY A 160 26.92 29.67 1.66
N GLY A 161 26.48 28.40 1.63
CA GLY A 161 25.52 27.89 2.63
C GLY A 161 24.06 28.37 2.57
N VAL A 162 23.58 29.00 1.49
CA VAL A 162 22.15 29.31 1.30
C VAL A 162 21.72 29.01 -0.14
N LEU A 163 20.67 28.20 -0.31
CA LEU A 163 20.14 27.80 -1.62
C LEU A 163 18.99 28.73 -2.03
N VAL A 164 19.16 29.49 -3.11
CA VAL A 164 18.08 30.27 -3.75
C VAL A 164 17.94 29.80 -5.21
N PRO A 165 16.71 29.50 -5.71
CA PRO A 165 16.52 29.08 -7.09
C PRO A 165 16.77 30.24 -8.07
N LEU A 166 17.60 30.00 -9.09
CA LEU A 166 17.81 30.93 -10.20
C LEU A 166 16.72 30.73 -11.28
N PRO A 167 16.16 31.80 -11.87
CA PRO A 167 15.21 31.68 -12.96
C PRO A 167 15.89 31.19 -14.26
N PRO A 168 15.14 30.48 -15.14
CA PRO A 168 15.69 29.95 -16.38
C PRO A 168 16.05 31.06 -17.38
N ARG A 169 17.22 30.94 -18.00
CA ARG A 169 17.74 31.87 -19.01
C ARG A 169 17.02 31.64 -20.33
N ALA A 170 16.43 32.69 -20.90
CA ALA A 170 15.82 32.66 -22.23
C ALA A 170 16.86 32.32 -23.30
N ALA A 171 16.50 31.40 -24.21
CA ALA A 171 17.29 31.07 -25.39
C ALA A 171 16.86 31.98 -26.56
N THR A 172 17.82 32.69 -27.14
CA THR A 172 17.79 33.15 -28.54
C THR A 172 18.42 32.10 -29.42
#